data_AF-A0A1C5MHU8-F1
#
_entry.id   AF-A0A1C5MHU8-F1
#
_cell.length_a   1.000
_cell.length_b   1.000
_cell.length_c   1.000
_cell.angle_alpha   90.00
_cell.angle_beta   90.00
_cell.angle_gamma   90.00
#
_symmetry.space_group_name_H-M   'P 1'
#
loop_
_entity.id
_entity.type
_entity.pdbx_description
1 polymer ?
#
loop_
_entity_poly.entity_id
_entity_poly.type
_entity_poly.pdbx_seq_one_letter_code
_entity_poly.pdbx_strand_id
1 'polypeptide(L)'
;MSFPYIDRPMWLYSRSSDKRMFVLIQQMRNLLEEANHREYTVVGTSQDMGTGRSMARMGLKQMMRSVQCGFVRAVLVRDLSRLSHDPAILIQILEFLQDHDAVLITTESDLRYELYIKGLENRFFQRAAQKGLPLPW
;
A
#
# COMPACT_ATOMS: atom_id res chain seq x y z
N MET A 1 9.49 -18.17 12.15
CA MET A 1 9.51 -16.70 12.26
C MET A 1 8.10 -16.22 11.98
N SER A 2 7.50 -15.38 12.83
CA SER A 2 6.19 -14.81 12.54
C SER A 2 6.36 -13.61 11.62
N PHE A 3 5.68 -13.60 10.47
CA PHE A 3 5.64 -12.41 9.62
C PHE A 3 4.80 -11.31 10.31
N PRO A 4 5.17 -10.03 10.15
CA PRO A 4 4.40 -8.95 10.75
C PRO A 4 2.99 -8.91 10.14
N TYR A 5 1.99 -8.58 10.95
CA TYR A 5 0.61 -8.33 10.51
C TYR A 5 -0.14 -9.53 9.93
N ILE A 6 0.31 -10.76 10.20
CA ILE A 6 -0.33 -12.00 9.74
C ILE A 6 -1.81 -12.12 10.16
N ASP A 7 -2.16 -11.51 11.29
CA ASP A 7 -3.50 -11.44 11.87
C ASP A 7 -4.40 -10.36 11.24
N ARG A 8 -3.87 -9.53 10.34
CA ARG A 8 -4.60 -8.42 9.73
C ARG A 8 -5.20 -8.83 8.38
N PRO A 9 -6.50 -8.58 8.14
CA PRO A 9 -7.08 -8.80 6.81
C PRO A 9 -6.42 -7.86 5.80
N MET A 10 -5.89 -8.45 4.72
CA MET A 10 -4.98 -7.79 3.80
C MET A 10 -5.61 -7.52 2.43
N TRP A 11 -5.31 -6.34 1.87
CA TRP A 11 -5.64 -5.99 0.50
C TRP A 11 -4.39 -5.90 -0.36
N LEU A 12 -4.39 -6.53 -1.53
CA LEU A 12 -3.28 -6.42 -2.47
C LEU A 12 -3.59 -5.36 -3.52
N TYR A 13 -2.65 -4.43 -3.71
CA TYR A 13 -2.78 -3.38 -4.72
C TYR A 13 -1.58 -3.38 -5.67
N SER A 14 -1.87 -3.34 -6.97
CA SER A 14 -0.84 -3.17 -8.00
C SER A 14 -1.22 -2.07 -8.99
N ARG A 15 -0.22 -1.42 -9.57
CA ARG A 15 -0.41 -0.41 -10.60
C ARG A 15 0.69 -0.54 -11.64
N SER A 16 0.38 -0.35 -12.91
CA SER A 16 1.41 -0.20 -13.94
C SER A 16 1.08 0.96 -14.87
N SER A 17 2.07 1.78 -15.20
CA SER A 17 1.98 2.74 -16.31
C SER A 17 2.33 2.12 -17.66
N ASP A 18 2.80 0.87 -17.65
CA ASP A 18 3.03 0.10 -18.87
C ASP A 18 1.69 -0.20 -19.55
N LYS A 19 1.63 0.01 -20.87
CA LYS A 19 0.43 -0.27 -21.67
C LYS A 19 0.17 -1.77 -21.84
N ARG A 20 1.15 -2.62 -21.52
CA ARG A 20 1.07 -4.06 -21.66
C ARG A 20 0.44 -4.68 -20.42
N MET A 21 -0.74 -5.25 -20.61
CA MET A 21 -1.54 -5.83 -19.53
C MET A 21 -0.81 -6.93 -18.74
N PHE A 22 0.05 -7.71 -19.41
CA PHE A 22 0.79 -8.80 -18.76
C PHE A 22 1.70 -8.29 -17.63
N VAL A 23 2.22 -7.06 -17.72
CA VAL A 23 3.08 -6.49 -16.66
C VAL A 23 2.27 -6.26 -15.39
N LEU A 24 1.04 -5.79 -15.52
CA LEU A 24 0.13 -5.58 -14.39
C LEU A 24 -0.32 -6.92 -13.80
N ILE A 25 -0.69 -7.89 -14.65
CA ILE A 25 -1.07 -9.24 -14.23
C ILE A 25 0.08 -9.92 -13.47
N GLN A 26 1.30 -9.83 -14.00
CA GLN A 26 2.48 -10.43 -13.35
C GLN A 26 2.76 -9.77 -12.00
N GLN A 27 2.64 -8.45 -11.87
CA GLN A 27 2.81 -7.78 -10.58
C GLN A 27 1.82 -8.31 -9.53
N MET A 28 0.54 -8.52 -9.87
CA MET A 28 -0.41 -9.08 -8.91
C MET A 28 -0.16 -10.55 -8.61
N ARG A 29 0.28 -11.35 -9.60
CA ARG A 29 0.70 -12.74 -9.35
C ARG A 29 1.82 -12.80 -8.31
N ASN A 30 2.86 -11.97 -8.47
CA ASN A 30 3.95 -11.90 -7.51
C ASN A 30 3.46 -11.50 -6.10
N LEU A 31 2.52 -10.55 -6.00
CA LEU A 31 1.95 -10.17 -4.69
C LEU A 31 1.14 -11.30 -4.05
N LEU A 32 0.38 -12.06 -4.85
CA LEU A 32 -0.37 -13.22 -4.38
C LEU A 32 0.55 -14.34 -3.91
N GLU A 33 1.61 -14.63 -4.67
CA GLU A 33 2.64 -15.60 -4.30
C GLU A 33 3.33 -15.19 -2.99
N GLU A 34 3.70 -13.92 -2.85
CA GLU A 34 4.32 -13.41 -1.62
C GLU A 34 3.37 -13.45 -0.42
N ALA A 35 2.09 -13.06 -0.62
CA ALA A 35 1.09 -13.13 0.43
C ALA A 35 0.85 -14.59 0.88
N ASN A 36 0.82 -15.54 -0.06
CA ASN A 36 0.71 -16.95 0.25
C ASN A 36 1.95 -17.49 0.98
N HIS A 37 3.16 -17.11 0.53
CA HIS A 37 4.41 -17.49 1.18
C HIS A 37 4.52 -16.97 2.62
N ARG A 38 3.97 -15.78 2.89
CA ARG A 38 3.91 -15.19 4.24
C ARG A 38 2.66 -15.54 5.04
N GLU A 39 1.81 -16.43 4.50
CA GLU A 39 0.56 -16.89 5.11
C GLU A 39 -0.42 -15.75 5.48
N TYR A 40 -0.43 -14.67 4.68
CA TYR A 40 -1.34 -13.55 4.89
C TYR A 40 -2.77 -13.88 4.46
N THR A 41 -3.74 -13.42 5.26
CA THR A 41 -5.17 -13.54 4.91
C THR A 41 -5.56 -12.42 3.93
N VAL A 42 -5.56 -12.74 2.64
CA VAL A 42 -6.00 -11.81 1.58
C VAL A 42 -7.52 -11.77 1.49
N VAL A 43 -8.11 -10.61 1.76
CA VAL A 43 -9.56 -10.39 1.71
C VAL A 43 -10.02 -9.65 0.45
N GLY A 44 -9.07 -9.17 -0.36
CA GLY A 44 -9.37 -8.57 -1.64
C GLY A 44 -8.15 -8.08 -2.40
N THR A 45 -8.35 -7.80 -3.68
CA THR A 45 -7.30 -7.33 -4.58
C THR A 45 -7.84 -6.27 -5.51
N SER A 46 -7.01 -5.31 -5.89
CA SER A 46 -7.33 -4.40 -6.99
C SER A 46 -6.10 -3.95 -7.76
N GLN A 47 -6.33 -3.49 -8.99
CA GLN A 47 -5.27 -3.12 -9.92
C GLN A 47 -5.65 -1.89 -10.73
N ASP A 48 -4.68 -1.08 -11.11
CA ASP A 48 -4.88 0.03 -12.05
C ASP A 48 -3.80 0.06 -13.15
N MET A 49 -4.23 0.21 -14.40
CA MET A 49 -3.34 0.53 -15.52
C MET A 49 -3.42 2.03 -15.80
N GLY A 50 -2.28 2.73 -15.73
CA GLY A 50 -2.20 4.16 -16.00
C GLY A 50 -1.30 4.94 -15.04
N THR A 51 -1.46 6.26 -15.06
CA THR A 51 -0.64 7.20 -14.29
C THR A 51 -0.86 7.07 -12.77
N GLY A 52 0.22 7.23 -12.01
CA GLY A 52 0.17 7.34 -10.54
C GLY A 52 -0.14 8.75 -10.03
N ARG A 53 -0.34 9.74 -10.92
CA ARG A 53 -0.51 11.17 -10.56
C ARG A 53 -1.94 11.57 -10.19
N SER A 54 -2.82 10.61 -9.90
CA SER A 54 -4.23 10.88 -9.60
C SER A 54 -4.80 9.88 -8.59
N MET A 55 -5.72 10.37 -7.75
CA MET A 55 -6.57 9.54 -6.88
C MET A 55 -7.75 8.92 -7.63
N ALA A 56 -8.05 9.37 -8.85
CA ALA A 56 -9.16 8.90 -9.68
C ALA A 56 -8.86 7.54 -10.35
N ARG A 57 -8.45 6.57 -9.54
CA ARG A 57 -8.09 5.21 -9.91
C ARG A 57 -9.08 4.24 -9.30
N MET A 58 -9.71 3.41 -10.11
CA MET A 58 -10.80 2.55 -9.64
C MET A 58 -10.30 1.51 -8.65
N GLY A 59 -9.14 0.90 -8.92
CA GLY A 59 -8.55 -0.08 -8.02
C GLY A 59 -8.10 0.56 -6.70
N LEU A 60 -7.46 1.73 -6.76
CA LEU A 60 -7.10 2.50 -5.56
C LEU A 60 -8.33 2.84 -4.72
N LYS A 61 -9.40 3.34 -5.35
CA LYS A 61 -10.66 3.69 -4.66
C LYS A 61 -11.30 2.48 -3.97
N GLN A 62 -11.26 1.30 -4.58
CA GLN A 62 -11.75 0.06 -3.97
C GLN A 62 -10.94 -0.32 -2.72
N MET A 63 -9.61 -0.22 -2.81
CA MET A 63 -8.72 -0.48 -1.68
C MET A 63 -9.00 0.52 -0.54
N MET A 64 -9.02 1.81 -0.85
CA MET A 64 -9.28 2.87 0.14
C MET A 64 -10.65 2.70 0.79
N ARG A 65 -11.70 2.39 0.03
CA ARG A 65 -13.04 2.14 0.58
C ARG A 65 -13.04 0.93 1.54
N SER A 66 -12.32 -0.13 1.20
CA SER A 66 -12.24 -1.33 2.05
C SER A 66 -11.50 -1.06 3.36
N VAL A 67 -10.46 -0.22 3.31
CA VAL A 67 -9.78 0.31 4.50
C VAL A 67 -10.72 1.21 5.32
N GLN A 68 -11.42 2.13 4.67
CA GLN A 68 -12.35 3.07 5.33
C GLN A 68 -13.47 2.33 6.08
N CYS A 69 -13.97 1.24 5.53
CA CYS A 69 -15.00 0.41 6.17
C CYS A 69 -14.45 -0.55 7.25
N GLY A 70 -13.13 -0.58 7.49
CA GLY A 70 -12.50 -1.44 8.49
C GLY A 70 -12.39 -2.92 8.09
N PHE A 71 -12.75 -3.28 6.85
CA PHE A 71 -12.61 -4.66 6.34
C PHE A 71 -11.15 -5.04 6.07
N VAL A 72 -10.29 -4.04 5.85
CA VAL A 72 -8.87 -4.20 5.55
C VAL A 72 -8.07 -3.42 6.59
N ARG A 73 -7.06 -4.07 7.17
CA ARG A 73 -6.13 -3.44 8.14
C ARG A 73 -4.67 -3.47 7.69
N ALA A 74 -4.39 -4.10 6.55
CA ALA A 74 -3.08 -4.11 5.92
C ALA A 74 -3.19 -4.02 4.40
N VAL A 75 -2.28 -3.29 3.75
CA VAL A 75 -2.20 -3.17 2.29
C VAL A 75 -0.83 -3.66 1.85
N LEU A 76 -0.80 -4.62 0.91
CA LEU A 76 0.41 -5.13 0.31
C LEU A 76 0.58 -4.54 -1.09
N VAL A 77 1.74 -3.94 -1.33
CA VAL A 77 2.16 -3.43 -2.63
C VAL A 77 3.57 -3.88 -2.93
N ARG A 78 3.97 -3.77 -4.19
CA ARG A 78 5.34 -4.10 -4.56
C ARG A 78 6.35 -3.12 -3.94
N ASP A 79 6.07 -1.83 -4.14
CA ASP A 79 6.87 -0.67 -3.72
C ASP A 79 5.97 0.58 -3.68
N LEU A 80 6.42 1.67 -3.06
CA LEU A 80 5.66 2.94 -2.95
C LEU A 80 5.31 3.54 -4.32
N SER A 81 6.10 3.24 -5.34
CA SER A 81 5.85 3.74 -6.69
C SER A 81 4.59 3.13 -7.33
N ARG A 82 4.12 1.98 -6.81
CA ARG A 82 2.81 1.41 -7.20
C ARG A 82 1.67 2.28 -6.67
N LEU A 83 1.80 2.84 -5.46
CA LEU A 83 0.86 3.82 -4.93
C LEU A 83 0.93 5.14 -5.69
N SER A 84 2.11 5.75 -5.81
CA SER A 84 2.31 6.99 -6.57
C SER A 84 3.80 7.33 -6.77
N HIS A 85 4.12 7.96 -7.90
CA HIS A 85 5.40 8.67 -8.08
C HIS A 85 5.29 10.17 -7.74
N ASP A 86 4.07 10.70 -7.67
CA ASP A 86 3.79 12.06 -7.24
C ASP A 86 3.79 12.11 -5.70
N PRO A 87 4.67 12.91 -5.06
CA PRO A 87 4.77 13.00 -3.61
C PRO A 87 3.47 13.47 -2.93
N ALA A 88 2.73 14.40 -3.53
CA ALA A 88 1.51 14.92 -2.93
C ALA A 88 0.43 13.83 -2.87
N ILE A 89 0.28 13.07 -3.95
CA ILE A 89 -0.65 11.94 -4.01
C ILE A 89 -0.21 10.81 -3.07
N LEU A 90 1.10 10.52 -3.01
CA LEU A 90 1.64 9.51 -2.11
C LEU A 90 1.38 9.85 -0.65
N ILE A 91 1.65 11.10 -0.25
CA ILE A 91 1.39 11.61 1.09
C ILE A 91 -0.09 11.45 1.45
N GLN A 92 -1.00 11.83 0.56
CA GLN A 92 -2.45 11.69 0.81
C GLN A 92 -2.86 10.23 1.06
N ILE A 93 -2.31 9.29 0.29
CA ILE A 93 -2.60 7.85 0.47
C ILE A 93 -2.06 7.36 1.82
N LEU A 94 -0.82 7.68 2.15
CA LEU A 94 -0.19 7.24 3.39
C LEU A 94 -0.85 7.87 4.64
N GLU A 95 -1.22 9.14 4.57
CA GLU A 95 -1.98 9.81 5.62
C GLU A 95 -3.36 9.17 5.81
N PHE A 96 -4.03 8.82 4.69
CA PHE A 96 -5.30 8.10 4.74
C PHE A 96 -5.15 6.74 5.42
N LEU A 97 -4.13 5.94 5.08
CA LEU A 97 -3.89 4.65 5.74
C LEU A 97 -3.63 4.85 7.25
N GLN A 98 -2.82 5.86 7.60
CA GLN A 98 -2.53 6.19 8.99
C GLN A 98 -3.78 6.59 9.79
N ASP A 99 -4.63 7.42 9.22
CA ASP A 99 -5.86 7.89 9.85
C ASP A 99 -6.88 6.73 10.07
N HIS A 100 -6.70 5.58 9.42
CA HIS A 100 -7.56 4.39 9.53
C HIS A 100 -6.87 3.17 10.17
N ASP A 101 -5.73 3.33 10.85
CA ASP A 101 -4.96 2.24 11.47
C ASP A 101 -4.62 1.08 10.48
N ALA A 102 -4.48 1.43 9.19
CA ALA A 102 -4.07 0.49 8.17
C ALA A 102 -2.56 0.59 7.93
N VAL A 103 -1.89 -0.56 7.90
CA VAL A 103 -0.45 -0.64 7.64
C VAL A 103 -0.17 -0.94 6.17
N LEU A 104 0.91 -0.38 5.65
CA LEU A 104 1.42 -0.63 4.32
C LEU A 104 2.62 -1.56 4.41
N ILE A 105 2.67 -2.55 3.54
CA ILE A 105 3.77 -3.50 3.43
C ILE A 105 4.27 -3.50 1.98
N THR A 106 5.58 -3.46 1.80
CA THR A 106 6.27 -3.52 0.52
C THR A 106 6.98 -4.87 0.37
N THR A 107 7.02 -5.42 -0.84
CA THR A 107 7.62 -6.74 -1.10
C THR A 107 9.05 -6.66 -1.65
N GLU A 108 9.40 -5.62 -2.40
CA GLU A 108 10.72 -5.50 -3.05
C GLU A 108 11.77 -4.75 -2.22
N SER A 109 11.33 -3.87 -1.32
CA SER A 109 12.21 -3.04 -0.50
C SER A 109 11.63 -2.81 0.88
N ASP A 110 12.47 -2.50 1.87
CA ASP A 110 12.01 -2.05 3.19
C ASP A 110 11.29 -0.70 3.04
N LEU A 111 10.08 -0.61 3.61
CA LEU A 111 9.24 0.57 3.48
C LEU A 111 9.86 1.81 4.12
N ARG A 112 10.54 1.67 5.26
CA ARG A 112 11.22 2.82 5.91
C ARG A 112 12.36 3.31 5.04
N TYR A 113 13.10 2.40 4.41
CA TYR A 113 14.12 2.78 3.42
C TYR A 113 13.51 3.55 2.24
N GLU A 114 12.37 3.11 1.68
CA GLU A 114 11.70 3.84 0.61
C GLU A 114 11.23 5.24 1.04
N LEU A 115 10.74 5.38 2.27
CA LEU A 115 10.29 6.65 2.83
C LEU A 115 11.45 7.60 3.13
N TYR A 116 12.56 7.06 3.62
CA TYR A 116 13.80 7.80 3.86
C TYR A 116 14.31 8.41 2.57
N ILE A 117 14.43 7.62 1.48
CA ILE A 117 14.87 8.09 0.17
C ILE A 117 13.93 9.17 -0.40
N LYS A 118 12.64 9.12 -0.07
CA LYS A 118 11.65 10.12 -0.49
C LYS A 118 11.57 11.33 0.45
N GLY A 119 12.31 11.36 1.55
CA GLY A 119 12.25 12.42 2.56
C GLY A 119 10.89 12.51 3.29
N LEU A 120 10.13 11.41 3.32
CA LEU A 120 8.77 11.37 3.89
C LEU A 120 8.73 10.79 5.31
N GLU A 121 9.74 10.06 5.71
CA GLU A 121 9.78 9.35 7.00
C GLU A 121 9.49 10.29 8.20
N ASN A 122 10.26 11.38 8.32
CA ASN A 122 10.10 12.36 9.42
C ASN A 122 8.71 13.00 9.47
N ARG A 123 8.07 13.22 8.31
CA ARG A 123 6.72 13.80 8.24
C ARG A 123 5.71 12.90 8.97
N PHE A 124 5.77 11.59 8.73
CA PHE A 124 4.82 10.64 9.31
C PHE A 124 5.10 10.35 10.78
N PHE A 125 6.37 10.38 11.20
CA PHE A 125 6.72 10.37 12.63
C PHE A 125 6.13 11.58 13.37
N GLN A 126 6.30 12.79 12.82
CA GLN A 126 5.73 14.00 13.42
C GLN A 126 4.21 13.94 13.47
N ARG A 127 3.56 13.47 12.41
CA ARG A 127 2.10 13.33 12.36
C ARG A 127 1.60 12.31 13.38
N ALA A 128 2.26 11.16 13.51
CA ALA A 128 1.94 10.13 14.50
C ALA A 128 1.97 10.73 15.92
N ALA A 129 3.05 11.44 16.27
CA ALA A 129 3.20 12.09 17.57
C ALA A 129 2.14 13.19 17.82
N GLN A 130 1.85 14.01 16.81
CA GLN A 130 0.87 15.10 16.91
C GLN A 130 -0.57 14.60 17.08
N LYS A 131 -0.93 13.51 16.41
CA LYS A 131 -2.29 12.98 16.41
C LYS A 131 -2.52 11.84 17.40
N GLY A 132 -1.46 11.31 18.03
CA GLY A 132 -1.54 10.08 18.83
C GLY A 132 -1.91 8.86 17.97
N LEU A 133 -1.51 8.84 16.70
CA LEU A 133 -1.78 7.74 15.77
C LEU A 133 -0.57 6.81 15.64
N PRO A 134 -0.77 5.52 15.34
CA PRO A 134 0.32 4.64 14.94
C PRO A 134 0.92 5.07 13.60
N LEU A 135 2.09 4.52 13.26
CA LEU A 135 2.64 4.67 11.91
C LEU A 135 1.88 3.72 10.96
N PRO A 136 1.73 4.09 9.67
CA PRO A 136 1.08 3.23 8.70
C PRO A 136 2.02 2.13 8.19
N TRP A 137 2.98 1.65 9.00
CA TRP A 137 3.89 0.54 8.72
C TRP A 137 4.52 -0.02 9.98
#